data_AF-A0A2E1E8M9-F1
#
_entry.id   AF-A0A2E1E8M9-F1
#
_cell.length_a   1.000
_cell.length_b   1.000
_cell.length_c   1.000
_cell.angle_alpha   90.00
_cell.angle_beta   90.00
_cell.angle_gamma   90.00
#
_symmetry.space_group_name_H-M   'P 1'
#
loop_
_entity.id
_entity.type
_entity.pdbx_description
1 polymer ?
#
loop_
_entity_poly.entity_id
_entity_poly.type
_entity_poly.pdbx_seq_one_letter_code
_entity_poly.pdbx_strand_id
1 'polypeptide(L)' 'MYYHQWQSGNNTFLMNYQYQFDKFVGYLLGYYNPKTQAGIQQNEIINTFAGPGIQLLIVFNH' A
#
# COMPACT_ATOMS: atom_id res chain seq x y z
N MET A 1 -0.95 -9.16 -0.33
CA MET A 1 0.05 -9.52 -1.35
C MET A 1 1.42 -9.53 -0.71
N TYR A 2 2.18 -10.59 -0.93
CA TYR A 2 3.58 -10.69 -0.49
C TYR A 2 4.43 -11.00 -1.71
N TYR A 3 5.55 -10.30 -1.84
CA TYR A 3 6.46 -10.40 -2.99
C TYR A 3 7.90 -10.41 -2.49
N HIS A 4 8.69 -11.37 -2.96
CA HIS A 4 10.10 -11.49 -2.65
C HIS A 4 10.93 -11.31 -3.92
N GLN A 5 11.83 -10.34 -3.93
CA GLN A 5 12.73 -10.05 -5.03
C GLN A 5 14.08 -10.73 -4.79
N TRP A 6 14.26 -11.89 -5.41
CA TRP A 6 15.46 -12.72 -5.26
C TRP A 6 16.77 -12.02 -5.63
N GLN A 7 16.75 -11.09 -6.58
CA GLN A 7 17.97 -10.43 -7.09
C GLN A 7 18.55 -9.37 -6.15
N SER A 8 17.72 -8.77 -5.29
CA SER A 8 18.15 -7.81 -4.27
C SER A 8 17.92 -8.31 -2.84
N GLY A 9 17.36 -9.51 -2.67
CA GLY A 9 16.98 -10.06 -1.36
C GLY A 9 15.85 -9.30 -0.67
N ASN A 10 15.12 -8.47 -1.41
CA ASN A 10 14.15 -7.55 -0.83
C ASN A 10 12.77 -8.20 -0.68
N ASN A 11 12.12 -7.92 0.46
CA ASN A 11 10.75 -8.32 0.72
C ASN A 11 9.83 -7.11 0.60
N THR A 12 8.77 -7.27 -0.19
CA THR A 12 7.65 -6.33 -0.23
C THR A 12 6.40 -7.01 0.33
N PHE A 13 5.75 -6.34 1.27
CA PHE A 13 4.47 -6.76 1.80
C PHE A 13 3.45 -5.65 1.62
N LEU A 14 2.25 -6.02 1.17
CA LEU A 14 1.14 -5.09 0.99
C LEU A 14 -0.15 -5.73 1.46
N MET A 15 -0.80 -5.10 2.42
CA MET A 15 -2.10 -5.45 2.95
C MET A 15 -3.05 -4.30 2.63
N ASN A 16 -4.09 -4.61 1.87
CA ASN A 16 -5.16 -3.66 1.56
C ASN A 16 -6.44 -4.17 2.22
N TYR A 17 -7.06 -3.33 3.02
CA TYR A 17 -8.36 -3.56 3.62
C TYR A 17 -9.28 -2.39 3.27
N GLN A 18 -10.40 -2.70 2.64
CA GLN A 18 -11.42 -1.72 2.28
C GLN A 18 -12.71 -2.07 3.00
N TYR A 19 -13.37 -1.04 3.52
CA TYR A 19 -14.72 -1.18 4.06
C TYR A 19 -15.60 -0.02 3.60
N GLN A 20 -16.76 -0.37 3.04
CA GLN A 20 -17.74 0.60 2.57
C GLN A 20 -18.89 0.69 3.56
N PHE A 21 -19.09 1.88 4.12
CA PHE A 21 -20.26 2.25 4.91
C PHE A 21 -21.24 3.03 4.02
N ASP A 22 -22.45 3.29 4.53
CA ASP A 22 -23.49 3.98 3.76
C ASP A 22 -23.11 5.40 3.34
N LYS A 23 -22.27 6.09 4.12
CA LYS A 23 -21.89 7.50 3.90
C LYS A 23 -20.40 7.72 3.64
N PHE A 24 -19.57 6.72 3.87
CA PHE A 24 -18.12 6.85 3.66
C PHE A 24 -17.49 5.51 3.31
N VAL A 25 -16.38 5.57 2.60
CA VAL A 25 -15.55 4.42 2.27
C VAL A 25 -14.20 4.60 2.96
N GLY A 26 -13.83 3.63 3.78
CA GLY A 26 -12.54 3.55 4.44
C GLY A 26 -11.62 2.61 3.70
N TYR A 27 -10.38 3.05 3.48
CA TYR A 27 -9.29 2.25 2.95
C TYR A 27 -8.13 2.29 3.94
N LEU A 28 -7.67 1.10 4.34
CA LEU A 28 -6.51 0.88 5.17
C LEU A 28 -5.48 0.09 4.37
N LEU A 29 -4.32 0.70 4.14
CA LEU A 29 -3.21 0.10 3.42
C LEU A 29 -1.99 -0.03 4.34
N GLY A 30 -1.64 -1.26 4.72
CA GLY A 30 -0.36 -1.56 5.35
C GLY A 30 0.66 -1.95 4.30
N TYR A 31 1.84 -1.34 4.30
CA TYR A 31 2.90 -1.69 3.37
C TYR A 31 4.25 -1.81 4.08
N TYR A 32 5.10 -2.69 3.54
CA TYR A 32 6.51 -2.77 3.85
C TYR A 32 7.25 -2.82 2.53
N ASN A 33 7.92 -1.73 2.18
CA ASN A 33 8.65 -1.63 0.93
C ASN A 33 10.16 -1.59 1.20
N PRO A 34 10.99 -2.29 0.41
CA PRO A 34 12.44 -2.16 0.49
C PRO A 34 12.90 -0.76 0.06
N LYS A 35 14.07 -0.32 0.54
CA LYS A 35 14.67 0.98 0.17
C LYS A 35 15.00 1.09 -1.32
N THR A 36 15.29 -0.04 -1.97
CA THR A 36 15.52 -0.14 -3.40
C THR A 36 14.27 -0.73 -4.07
N GLN A 37 13.35 0.15 -4.46
CA GLN A 37 12.18 -0.23 -5.26
C GLN A 37 12.60 -0.46 -6.71
N ALA A 38 12.55 -1.71 -7.15
CA ALA A 38 12.57 -2.04 -8.57
C ALA A 38 11.17 -2.55 -8.95
N GLY A 39 10.41 -1.76 -9.71
CA GLY A 39 9.37 -2.31 -10.57
C GLY A 39 7.91 -2.31 -10.11
N ILE A 40 7.52 -1.69 -8.99
CA ILE A 40 6.08 -1.50 -8.69
C ILE A 40 5.66 -0.13 -9.25
N GLN A 41 4.93 -0.13 -10.37
CA GLN A 41 4.38 1.09 -10.97
C GLN A 41 3.50 1.84 -9.96
N GLN A 42 3.80 3.14 -9.82
CA GLN A 42 3.04 4.11 -9.04
C GLN A 42 1.64 4.28 -9.64
N ASN A 43 0.62 4.17 -8.80
CA ASN A 43 -0.71 4.72 -9.07
C ASN A 43 -0.85 5.98 -8.21
N GLU A 44 -1.49 7.04 -8.70
CA GLU A 44 -1.51 8.38 -8.06
C GLU A 44 -2.04 8.41 -6.61
N ILE A 45 -2.71 7.33 -6.19
CA ILE A 45 -3.28 7.17 -4.84
C ILE A 45 -2.26 6.54 -3.86
N ILE A 46 -1.24 5.82 -4.36
CA ILE A 46 -0.29 5.05 -3.55
C ILE A 46 1.12 5.65 -3.73
N ASN A 47 1.50 6.52 -2.80
CA ASN A 47 2.90 6.95 -2.68
C ASN A 47 3.73 5.78 -2.15
N THR A 48 4.71 5.34 -2.92
CA THR A 48 5.55 4.20 -2.55
C THR A 48 6.70 4.64 -1.65
N PHE A 49 6.39 4.92 -0.38
CA PHE A 49 7.41 5.21 0.63
C PHE A 49 8.25 3.96 0.91
N ALA A 50 9.56 4.14 1.10
CA ALA A 50 10.47 3.09 1.53
C ALA A 50 10.31 2.82 3.04
N GLY A 51 10.36 1.55 3.43
CA GLY A 51 10.19 1.08 4.80
C GLY A 51 8.77 0.60 5.11
N PRO A 52 8.51 0.22 6.38
CA PRO A 52 7.17 -0.03 6.89
C PRO A 52 6.34 1.25 6.93
N GLY A 53 5.07 1.16 6.57
CA GLY A 53 4.13 2.27 6.70
C GLY A 53 2.68 1.81 6.68
N ILE A 54 1.81 2.70 7.16
CA ILE A 54 0.36 2.52 7.11
C ILE A 54 -0.21 3.78 6.47
N GLN A 55 -1.10 3.60 5.50
CA GLN A 55 -1.84 4.67 4.84
C GLN A 55 -3.33 4.46 5.09
N LEU A 56 -3.99 5.55 5.47
CA LEU A 56 -5.42 5.61 5.71
C LEU A 56 -6.03 6.62 4.73
N LEU A 57 -7.06 6.20 4.01
CA LEU A 57 -7.84 7.07 3.14
C LEU A 57 -9.31 6.90 3.51
N ILE A 58 -9.98 8.01 3.77
CA ILE A 58 -11.42 8.04 4.05
C ILE A 58 -12.05 8.94 3.00
N VAL A 59 -12.99 8.38 2.24
CA VAL A 59 -13.77 9.10 1.24
C VAL A 59 -15.17 9.26 1.79
N PHE A 60 -15.62 10.50 1.98
CA PHE A 60 -16.98 10.81 2.38
C PHE A 60 -17.82 11.11 1.15
N ASN A 61 -18.99 10.48 1.05
CA ASN A 61 -19.95 10.75 -0.02
C ASN A 61 -21.12 11.52 0.58
N HIS A 62 -21.31 12.78 0.14
CA HIS A 62 -22.40 13.64 0.60
C HIS A 62 -23.66 13.44 -0.24
#